data_AF-A0A7S1SH04-F1
#
_entry.id   AF-A0A7S1SH04-F1
#
_cell.length_a   1.000
_cell.length_b   1.000
_cell.length_c   1.000
_cell.angle_alpha   90.00
_cell.angle_beta   90.00
_cell.angle_gamma   90.00
#
_symmetry.space_group_name_H-M   'P 1'
#
loop_
_entity.id
_entity.type
_entity.pdbx_description
1 polymer ?
#
loop_
_entity_poly.entity_id
_entity_poly.type
_entity_poly.pdbx_seq_one_letter_code
_entity_poly.pdbx_strand_id
1 'polypeptide(L)'
;TRSLRDARNLLTTCSMQDAYSFIDSNSHHRLWGLLAEHALEKLDFVIADKAFVRAADYQGIQFVKHLQKLADEKKQKAEIAAFFKRFDEAEAIYCDIDRLDLAIEMRIRLGDWFK
;
A
#
# COMPACT_ATOMS: atom_id res chain seq x y z
N THR A 1 -1.03 -20.25 -13.65
CA THR A 1 -0.06 -19.15 -13.96
C THR A 1 -0.54 -18.19 -15.05
N ARG A 2 -1.76 -18.31 -15.61
CA ARG A 2 -2.32 -17.36 -16.59
C ARG A 2 -3.03 -16.16 -15.93
N SER A 3 -3.83 -16.42 -14.89
CA SER A 3 -4.61 -15.41 -14.14
C SER A 3 -3.78 -14.32 -13.44
N LEU A 4 -2.60 -14.63 -12.91
CA LEU A 4 -1.75 -13.62 -12.24
C LEU A 4 -1.15 -12.61 -13.23
N ARG A 5 -0.81 -13.08 -14.44
CA ARG A 5 -0.22 -12.23 -15.48
C ARG A 5 -1.30 -11.34 -16.09
N ASP A 6 -2.48 -11.91 -16.33
CA ASP A 6 -3.66 -11.18 -16.81
C ASP A 6 -4.14 -10.15 -15.77
N ALA A 7 -4.15 -10.49 -14.48
CA ALA A 7 -4.48 -9.54 -13.42
C ALA A 7 -3.49 -8.37 -13.33
N ARG A 8 -2.18 -8.64 -13.45
CA ARG A 8 -1.16 -7.59 -13.43
C ARG A 8 -1.25 -6.68 -14.66
N ASN A 9 -1.55 -7.25 -15.84
CA ASN A 9 -1.82 -6.46 -17.05
C ASN A 9 -3.13 -5.66 -16.93
N LEU A 10 -4.17 -6.20 -16.31
CA LEU A 10 -5.42 -5.48 -16.07
C LEU A 10 -5.24 -4.33 -15.08
N LEU A 11 -4.43 -4.50 -14.04
CA LEU A 11 -4.15 -3.46 -13.05
C LEU A 11 -3.34 -2.29 -13.62
N THR A 12 -2.52 -2.54 -14.64
CA THR A 12 -1.82 -1.48 -15.38
C THR A 12 -2.68 -0.79 -16.43
N THR A 13 -3.72 -1.45 -16.95
CA THR A 13 -4.47 -0.98 -18.15
C THR A 13 -5.89 -0.51 -17.83
N CYS A 14 -6.52 -0.99 -16.76
CA CYS A 14 -7.94 -0.76 -16.45
C CYS A 14 -8.15 0.12 -15.21
N SER A 15 -9.39 0.61 -15.05
CA SER A 15 -9.82 1.34 -13.86
C SER A 15 -9.84 0.42 -12.63
N MET A 16 -9.72 0.99 -11.42
CA MET A 16 -9.67 0.17 -10.18
C MET A 16 -10.96 -0.63 -9.95
N GLN A 17 -12.09 -0.11 -10.44
CA GLN A 17 -13.40 -0.76 -10.39
C GLN A 17 -13.45 -1.99 -11.31
N ASP A 18 -12.94 -1.89 -12.54
CA ASP A 18 -12.89 -3.03 -13.46
C ASP A 18 -11.98 -4.14 -12.93
N ALA A 19 -10.85 -3.76 -12.32
CA ALA A 19 -9.95 -4.68 -11.65
C ALA A 19 -10.63 -5.39 -10.47
N TYR A 20 -11.44 -4.68 -9.69
CA TYR A 20 -12.24 -5.27 -8.62
C TYR A 20 -13.23 -6.31 -9.15
N SER A 21 -14.01 -5.99 -10.20
CA SER A 21 -14.97 -6.93 -10.80
C SER A 21 -14.30 -8.18 -11.39
N PHE A 22 -13.12 -8.02 -11.99
CA PHE A 22 -12.34 -9.14 -12.52
C PHE A 22 -11.85 -10.09 -11.42
N ILE A 23 -11.42 -9.54 -10.28
CA ILE A 23 -10.92 -10.31 -9.14
C ILE A 23 -12.07 -10.94 -8.36
N ASP A 24 -13.23 -10.29 -8.26
CA ASP A 24 -14.44 -10.89 -7.67
C ASP A 24 -14.90 -12.11 -8.49
N SER A 25 -14.74 -12.05 -9.82
CA SER A 25 -14.99 -13.19 -10.72
C SER A 25 -13.95 -14.31 -10.61
N ASN A 26 -12.75 -14.03 -10.08
CA ASN A 26 -11.63 -14.97 -9.97
C ASN A 26 -11.15 -15.05 -8.51
N SER A 27 -11.80 -15.88 -7.70
CA SER A 27 -11.55 -15.96 -6.25
C SER A 27 -10.19 -16.57 -5.90
N HIS A 28 -9.18 -15.72 -5.66
CA HIS A 28 -7.90 -16.14 -5.08
C HIS A 28 -7.35 -15.05 -4.15
N HIS A 29 -6.97 -15.41 -2.93
CA HIS A 29 -6.42 -14.48 -1.92
C HIS A 29 -5.25 -13.62 -2.44
N ARG A 30 -4.45 -14.15 -3.38
CA ARG A 30 -3.23 -13.51 -3.87
C ARG A 30 -3.55 -12.39 -4.86
N LEU A 31 -4.67 -12.51 -5.58
CA LEU A 31 -5.17 -11.46 -6.46
C LEU A 31 -5.70 -10.28 -5.65
N TRP A 32 -6.39 -10.55 -4.54
CA TRP A 32 -6.84 -9.50 -3.62
C TRP A 32 -5.68 -8.74 -2.98
N GLY A 33 -4.60 -9.44 -2.59
CA GLY A 33 -3.37 -8.78 -2.14
C GLY A 33 -2.81 -7.84 -3.20
N LEU A 34 -2.68 -8.30 -4.45
CA LEU A 34 -2.13 -7.49 -5.54
C LEU A 34 -3.02 -6.28 -5.90
N LEU A 35 -4.35 -6.41 -5.80
CA LEU A 35 -5.27 -5.27 -5.91
C LEU A 35 -5.07 -4.28 -4.78
N ALA A 36 -4.94 -4.76 -3.55
CA ALA A 36 -4.73 -3.91 -2.38
C ALA A 36 -3.41 -3.13 -2.49
N GLU A 37 -2.34 -3.77 -2.96
CA GLU A 37 -1.05 -3.11 -3.20
C GLU A 37 -1.18 -1.95 -4.19
N HIS A 38 -1.82 -2.18 -5.34
CA HIS A 38 -2.04 -1.12 -6.33
C HIS A 38 -3.04 -0.06 -5.87
N ALA A 39 -4.04 -0.42 -5.08
CA ALA A 39 -4.98 0.54 -4.51
C ALA A 39 -4.28 1.48 -3.52
N LEU A 40 -3.35 0.96 -2.70
CA LEU A 40 -2.50 1.78 -1.83
C LEU A 40 -1.61 2.72 -2.65
N GLU A 41 -0.98 2.26 -3.72
CA GLU A 41 -0.15 3.11 -4.59
C GLU A 41 -0.94 4.28 -5.21
N LYS A 42 -2.21 4.07 -5.56
CA LYS A 42 -3.09 5.12 -6.08
C LYS A 42 -3.83 5.92 -4.99
N LEU A 43 -3.57 5.66 -3.70
CA LEU A 43 -4.23 6.28 -2.55
C LEU A 43 -5.75 6.05 -2.48
N ASP A 44 -6.26 4.96 -3.09
CA ASP A 44 -7.67 4.57 -2.97
C ASP A 44 -7.86 3.67 -1.74
N PHE A 45 -8.06 4.31 -0.59
CA PHE A 45 -8.25 3.62 0.68
C PHE A 45 -9.55 2.81 0.75
N VAL A 46 -10.58 3.19 -0.03
CA VAL A 46 -11.87 2.49 -0.01
C VAL A 46 -11.75 1.14 -0.69
N ILE A 47 -11.09 1.08 -1.84
CA ILE A 47 -10.83 -0.18 -2.54
C ILE A 47 -9.78 -1.01 -1.79
N ALA A 48 -8.75 -0.38 -1.22
CA ALA A 48 -7.74 -1.07 -0.42
C ALA A 48 -8.35 -1.81 0.79
N ASP A 49 -9.21 -1.15 1.58
CA ASP A 49 -9.85 -1.79 2.75
C ASP A 49 -10.70 -2.99 2.35
N LYS A 50 -11.53 -2.84 1.30
CA LYS A 50 -12.33 -3.95 0.76
C LYS A 50 -11.47 -5.11 0.28
N ALA A 51 -10.36 -4.81 -0.39
CA ALA A 51 -9.44 -5.84 -0.88
C ALA A 51 -8.73 -6.57 0.27
N PHE A 52 -8.30 -5.87 1.32
CA PHE A 52 -7.68 -6.48 2.50
C PHE A 52 -8.67 -7.33 3.32
N VAL A 53 -9.92 -6.89 3.45
CA VAL A 53 -11.00 -7.69 4.07
C VAL A 53 -11.20 -9.02 3.34
N ARG A 54 -11.19 -9.00 2.00
CA ARG A 54 -11.30 -10.23 1.17
C ARG A 54 -10.02 -11.08 1.19
N ALA A 55 -8.86 -10.46 1.36
CA ALA A 55 -7.58 -11.15 1.53
C ALA A 55 -7.39 -11.76 2.94
N ALA A 56 -8.27 -11.42 3.90
CA ALA A 56 -8.15 -11.77 5.32
C ALA A 56 -6.85 -11.28 5.98
N ASP A 57 -6.27 -10.19 5.46
CA ASP A 57 -5.06 -9.58 6.01
C ASP A 57 -5.43 -8.50 7.03
N TYR A 58 -5.34 -8.86 8.31
CA TYR A 58 -5.64 -7.94 9.41
C TYR A 58 -4.62 -6.80 9.53
N GLN A 59 -3.36 -7.03 9.17
CA GLN A 59 -2.32 -6.00 9.23
C GLN A 59 -2.62 -4.90 8.20
N GLY A 60 -3.01 -5.29 6.99
CA GLY A 60 -3.44 -4.36 5.94
C GLY A 60 -4.65 -3.51 6.34
N ILE A 61 -5.67 -4.11 6.98
CA ILE A 61 -6.86 -3.37 7.44
C ILE A 61 -6.50 -2.32 8.50
N GLN A 62 -5.67 -2.67 9.49
CA GLN A 62 -5.24 -1.71 10.51
C GLN A 62 -4.38 -0.60 9.91
N PHE A 63 -3.55 -0.93 8.93
CA PHE A 63 -2.71 0.02 8.23
C PHE A 63 -3.55 1.04 7.44
N VAL A 64 -4.57 0.61 6.67
CA VAL A 64 -5.47 1.54 5.95
C VAL A 64 -6.19 2.48 6.92
N LYS A 65 -6.65 1.98 8.07
CA LYS A 65 -7.27 2.82 9.11
C LYS A 65 -6.29 3.83 9.72
N HIS A 66 -5.01 3.48 9.84
CA HIS A 66 -3.98 4.40 10.28
C HIS A 66 -3.73 5.49 9.22
N LEU A 67 -3.63 5.11 7.94
CA LEU A 67 -3.45 6.04 6.82
C LEU A 67 -4.59 7.04 6.69
N GLN A 68 -5.84 6.61 6.87
CA GLN A 68 -7.00 7.51 6.82
C GLN A 68 -7.00 8.57 7.93
N LYS A 69 -6.31 8.35 9.04
CA LYS A 69 -6.16 9.34 10.13
C LYS A 69 -5.09 10.39 9.82
N LEU A 70 -4.14 10.08 8.94
CA LEU A 70 -3.11 11.01 8.51
C LEU A 70 -3.73 11.96 7.48
N ALA A 71 -3.71 13.27 7.74
CA ALA A 71 -4.28 14.27 6.83
C ALA A 71 -3.36 14.59 5.63
N ASP A 72 -2.05 14.35 5.78
CA ASP A 72 -1.06 14.73 4.76
C ASP A 72 -0.82 13.59 3.76
N GLU A 73 -1.17 13.82 2.49
CA GLU A 73 -0.95 12.86 1.39
C GLU A 73 0.51 12.43 1.25
N LYS A 74 1.46 13.36 1.46
CA LYS A 74 2.89 13.03 1.40
C LYS A 74 3.31 12.08 2.53
N LYS A 75 2.77 12.25 3.74
CA LYS A 75 3.03 11.32 4.86
C LYS A 75 2.39 9.96 4.61
N GLN A 76 1.18 9.94 4.04
CA GLN A 76 0.53 8.69 3.64
C GLN A 76 1.41 7.92 2.63
N LYS A 77 1.98 8.61 1.63
CA LYS A 77 2.91 7.99 0.66
C LYS A 77 4.17 7.45 1.32
N ALA A 78 4.74 8.17 2.28
CA ALA A 78 5.92 7.71 3.03
C ALA A 78 5.61 6.45 3.84
N GLU A 79 4.49 6.42 4.57
CA GLU A 79 4.03 5.25 5.31
C GLU A 79 3.74 4.06 4.37
N ILE A 80 3.16 4.29 3.20
CA ILE A 80 2.94 3.23 2.19
C ILE A 80 4.28 2.68 1.70
N ALA A 81 5.27 3.53 1.42
CA ALA A 81 6.61 3.08 1.04
C ALA A 81 7.27 2.25 2.16
N ALA A 82 7.12 2.68 3.43
CA ALA A 82 7.59 1.93 4.60
C ALA A 82 6.89 0.57 4.73
N PHE A 83 5.58 0.50 4.49
CA PHE A 83 4.81 -0.75 4.47
C PHE A 83 5.33 -1.74 3.42
N PHE A 84 5.73 -1.24 2.25
CA PHE A 84 6.36 -2.04 1.19
C PHE A 84 7.85 -2.35 1.44
N LYS A 85 8.39 -2.01 2.62
CA LYS A 85 9.82 -2.14 2.96
C LYS A 85 10.76 -1.33 2.06
N ARG A 86 10.22 -0.31 1.38
CA ARG A 86 10.99 0.66 0.59
C ARG A 86 11.39 1.83 1.48
N PHE A 87 12.27 1.55 2.45
CA PHE A 87 12.63 2.50 3.50
C PHE A 87 13.43 3.71 2.98
N ASP A 88 14.27 3.51 1.96
CA ASP A 88 15.03 4.61 1.35
C ASP A 88 14.10 5.59 0.61
N GLU A 89 13.05 5.09 -0.05
CA GLU A 89 12.01 5.93 -0.66
C GLU A 89 11.19 6.67 0.40
N ALA A 90 10.82 5.97 1.49
CA ALA A 90 10.08 6.59 2.60
C ALA A 90 10.89 7.71 3.27
N GLU A 91 12.19 7.50 3.48
CA GLU A 91 13.11 8.49 4.05
C GLU A 91 13.22 9.72 3.16
N ALA A 92 13.42 9.55 1.85
CA ALA A 92 13.46 10.66 0.91
C ALA A 92 12.18 11.51 0.97
N ILE A 93 11.01 10.86 1.03
CA ILE A 93 9.73 11.56 1.16
C ILE A 93 9.63 12.29 2.50
N TYR A 94 10.11 11.70 3.61
CA TYR A 94 10.12 12.38 4.91
C TYR A 94 11.05 13.59 4.95
N CYS A 95 12.22 13.51 4.30
CA CYS A 95 13.12 14.64 4.09
C CYS A 95 12.44 15.76 3.28
N ASP A 96 11.72 15.41 2.21
CA ASP A 96 10.99 16.38 1.36
C ASP A 96 9.81 17.06 2.07
N ILE A 97 9.35 16.53 3.21
CA ILE A 97 8.29 17.10 4.05
C ILE A 97 8.89 17.90 5.22
N ASP A 98 10.23 18.05 5.28
CA ASP A 98 10.96 18.62 6.42
C ASP A 98 10.67 17.88 7.75
N ARG A 99 10.34 16.58 7.68
CA ARG A 99 9.97 15.74 8.84
C ARG A 99 11.00 14.66 9.10
N LEU A 100 12.24 15.09 9.32
CA LEU A 100 13.37 14.22 9.67
C LEU A 100 13.11 13.41 10.95
N ASP A 101 12.37 13.95 11.91
CA ASP A 101 12.02 13.24 13.15
C ASP A 101 11.32 11.89 12.88
N LEU A 102 10.41 11.85 11.89
CA LEU A 102 9.69 10.63 11.53
C LEU A 102 10.57 9.65 10.77
N ALA A 103 11.48 10.15 9.93
CA ALA A 103 12.47 9.32 9.25
C ALA A 103 13.40 8.64 10.27
N ILE A 104 13.87 9.39 11.27
CA ILE A 104 14.72 8.88 12.35
C ILE A 104 13.94 7.86 13.19
N GLU A 105 12.69 8.15 13.58
CA GLU A 105 11.86 7.20 14.35
C GLU A 105 11.67 5.88 13.57
N MET A 106 11.41 5.97 12.26
CA MET A 106 11.31 4.81 11.38
C MET A 106 12.61 3.99 11.38
N ARG A 107 13.77 4.64 11.24
CA ARG A 107 15.10 3.98 11.26
C ARG A 107 15.43 3.37 12.62
N ILE A 108 15.07 4.03 13.73
CA ILE A 108 15.20 3.48 15.09
C ILE A 108 14.36 2.21 15.23
N ARG A 109 13.12 2.20 14.74
CA ARG A 109 12.25 1.01 14.78
C ARG A 109 12.81 -0.16 13.97
N LEU A 110 13.57 0.13 12.91
CA LEU A 110 14.28 -0.86 12.10
C LEU A 110 15.59 -1.34 12.74
N GLY A 111 16.16 -0.57 13.66
CA GLY A 111 17.45 -0.84 14.31
C GLY A 111 18.65 -0.23 13.56
N ASP A 112 18.43 0.41 12.41
CA ASP A 112 19.46 0.97 11.53
C ASP A 112 19.63 2.48 11.75
N TRP A 113 19.78 2.90 13.01
CA TRP A 113 19.81 4.33 13.40
C TRP A 113 21.15 5.05 13.18
N PHE A 114 22.19 4.32 12.77
CA PHE A 114 23.56 4.85 12.59
C PHE A 114 23.85 5.40 11.19
N LYS A 115 22.85 5.42 10.31
CA LYS A 115 23.01 5.82 8.91
C LYS A 115 22.62 7.28 8.71
#